data_AF-A0A7W8P3F4-F1
#
_entry.id   AF-A0A7W8P3F4-F1
#
_cell.length_a   1.000
_cell.length_b   1.000
_cell.length_c   1.000
_cell.angle_alpha   90.00
_cell.angle_beta   90.00
_cell.angle_gamma   90.00
#
_symmetry.space_group_name_H-M   'P 1'
#
loop_
_entity.id
_entity.type
_entity.pdbx_description
1 polymer ?
#
loop_
_entity_poly.entity_id
_entity_poly.type
_entity_poly.pdbx_seq_one_letter_code
_entity_poly.pdbx_strand_id
1 'polypeptide(L)'
;MTLAALIVFCIAQSFPLIEMHANGMTSEATLFGAVRSLWFGDMRVVAVMVLCSAVLFPLIELLALLYVLVPLRLGIRPPHFNAMVRLVQIVRPWGMVEVFMLGVLVTIVKMVSIAQVIPGPGLFALGTLTVMLGVVASFDPSGLWAISEEIRRSRMADVRWSKVSTGRQRFMRPSGARKASSSTVITARRAGLVGCHACGLVQTRSERDAHQRCTRCQHVLHERRPDSLTRTASLLLAAAIAYIPANLLPIMHASSVGGSEDDTILGGVAYFWTSGDWPLAVVVFIASVLVPVLKLVVLTLLTVAASRGSGWRARERATLYRLVERIGPWSMLDVFVVALTVTLVHFGSLAVITAGPAALAFGAVVILTMLASHQFDPRLIWDNVGPGPRAASTANDKALAAPLLKNPISEKDDASFQSIQT
;
A
#
# COMPACT_ATOMS: atom_id res chain seq x y z
N MET A 1 -7.53 -1.09 20.77
CA MET A 1 -7.26 -1.90 19.56
C MET A 1 -5.79 -1.89 19.19
N THR A 2 -5.20 -0.76 18.80
CA THR A 2 -3.75 -0.69 18.44
C THR A 2 -2.81 -1.19 19.54
N LEU A 3 -3.02 -0.82 20.80
CA LEU A 3 -2.25 -1.35 21.93
C LEU A 3 -2.40 -2.88 22.09
N ALA A 4 -3.63 -3.40 21.95
CA ALA A 4 -3.88 -4.83 22.02
C ALA A 4 -3.20 -5.58 20.86
N ALA A 5 -3.26 -5.02 19.64
CA ALA A 5 -2.58 -5.56 18.47
C ALA A 5 -1.05 -5.57 18.65
N LEU A 6 -0.47 -4.56 19.30
CA LEU A 6 0.96 -4.54 19.63
C LEU A 6 1.34 -5.62 20.64
N ILE A 7 0.51 -5.87 21.65
CA ILE A 7 0.73 -6.95 22.62
C ILE A 7 0.63 -8.32 21.92
N VAL A 8 -0.41 -8.54 21.11
CA VAL A 8 -0.58 -9.78 20.34
C VAL A 8 0.55 -9.96 19.32
N PHE A 9 1.06 -8.88 18.73
CA PHE A 9 2.25 -8.92 17.87
C PHE A 9 3.46 -9.45 18.64
N CYS A 10 3.76 -8.91 19.82
CA CYS A 10 4.88 -9.40 20.64
C CYS A 10 4.72 -10.89 20.99
N ILE A 11 3.51 -11.35 21.29
CA ILE A 11 3.21 -12.78 21.53
C ILE A 11 3.47 -13.58 20.26
N ALA A 12 2.93 -13.17 19.10
CA ALA A 12 3.11 -13.88 17.84
C ALA A 12 4.59 -14.01 17.41
N GLN A 13 5.45 -13.04 17.78
CA GLN A 13 6.89 -13.09 17.49
C GLN A 13 7.70 -13.91 18.50
N SER A 14 7.20 -14.08 19.74
CA SER A 14 7.94 -14.74 20.83
C SER A 14 7.64 -16.23 20.96
N PHE A 15 6.47 -16.67 20.50
CA PHE A 15 6.01 -18.05 20.64
C PHE A 15 6.18 -18.86 19.33
N PRO A 16 6.33 -20.20 19.41
CA PRO A 16 6.46 -21.04 18.23
C PRO A 16 5.18 -21.04 17.39
N LEU A 17 5.36 -20.98 16.07
CA LEU A 17 4.28 -21.13 15.09
C LEU A 17 3.91 -22.60 14.93
N ILE A 18 4.92 -23.47 14.86
CA ILE A 18 4.78 -24.90 14.62
C ILE A 18 5.70 -25.64 15.59
N GLU A 19 5.17 -26.66 16.23
CA GLU A 19 5.93 -27.64 17.01
C GLU A 19 5.90 -28.98 16.29
N MET A 20 7.08 -29.58 16.13
CA MET A 20 7.24 -30.86 15.46
C MET A 20 7.88 -31.87 16.40
N HIS A 21 7.24 -33.03 16.50
CA HIS A 21 7.81 -34.22 17.10
C HIS A 21 8.25 -35.16 15.99
N ALA A 22 9.57 -35.26 15.77
CA ALA A 22 10.13 -36.23 14.84
C ALA A 22 11.32 -36.94 15.50
N ASN A 23 11.31 -38.28 15.50
CA ASN A 23 12.41 -39.12 15.99
C ASN A 23 12.89 -38.80 17.43
N GLY A 24 11.97 -38.43 18.32
CA GLY A 24 12.29 -38.12 19.73
C GLY A 24 12.90 -36.72 19.97
N MET A 25 13.08 -35.91 18.93
CA MET A 25 13.48 -34.50 19.04
C MET A 25 12.26 -33.59 18.86
N THR A 26 12.10 -32.61 19.75
CA THR A 26 11.15 -31.51 19.60
C THR A 26 11.83 -30.36 18.85
N SER A 27 11.34 -30.05 17.64
CA SER A 27 11.78 -28.87 16.90
C SER A 27 10.67 -27.83 16.91
N GLU A 28 11.00 -26.64 17.41
CA GLU A 28 10.10 -25.49 17.44
C GLU A 28 10.47 -24.49 16.34
N ALA A 29 9.49 -24.08 15.54
CA ALA A 29 9.68 -23.09 14.48
C ALA A 29 9.02 -21.76 14.88
N THR A 30 9.85 -20.76 15.23
CA THR A 30 9.40 -19.36 15.40
C THR A 30 9.52 -18.59 14.09
N LEU A 31 8.80 -17.48 13.96
CA LEU A 31 8.89 -16.60 12.77
C LEU A 31 10.31 -16.06 12.58
N PHE A 32 10.94 -15.60 13.66
CA PHE A 32 12.33 -15.14 13.62
C PHE A 32 13.31 -16.29 13.34
N GLY A 33 13.01 -17.49 13.83
CA GLY A 33 13.74 -18.72 13.49
C GLY A 33 13.71 -19.00 11.99
N ALA A 34 12.54 -18.89 11.35
CA ALA A 34 12.40 -19.06 9.91
C ALA A 34 13.21 -18.01 9.13
N VAL A 35 13.14 -16.73 9.53
CA VAL A 35 13.95 -15.65 8.90
C VAL A 35 15.45 -15.93 9.06
N ARG A 36 15.89 -16.37 10.24
CA ARG A 36 17.29 -16.73 10.52
C ARG A 36 17.73 -17.91 9.65
N SER A 37 16.89 -18.92 9.50
CA SER A 37 17.15 -20.08 8.63
C SER A 37 17.29 -19.66 7.18
N LEU A 38 16.38 -18.81 6.67
CA LEU A 38 16.44 -18.26 5.32
C LEU A 38 17.72 -17.43 5.10
N TRP A 39 18.15 -16.67 6.11
CA TRP A 39 19.34 -15.84 6.02
C TRP A 39 20.63 -16.67 5.89
N PHE A 40 20.74 -17.76 6.65
CA PHE A 40 21.89 -18.66 6.59
C PHE A 40 21.83 -19.66 5.43
N GLY A 41 20.64 -20.00 4.93
CA GLY A 41 20.43 -20.85 3.75
C GLY A 41 20.58 -20.13 2.40
N ASP A 42 21.46 -19.11 2.34
CA ASP A 42 21.75 -18.25 1.16
C ASP A 42 20.56 -17.51 0.52
N MET A 43 19.35 -17.59 1.10
CA MET A 43 18.14 -16.88 0.66
C MET A 43 18.00 -15.48 1.26
N ARG A 44 19.08 -14.68 1.25
CA ARG A 44 19.13 -13.39 1.97
C ARG A 44 18.04 -12.40 1.53
N VAL A 45 17.72 -12.32 0.24
CA VAL A 45 16.69 -11.40 -0.25
C VAL A 45 15.31 -11.81 0.24
N VAL A 46 14.99 -13.10 0.18
CA VAL A 46 13.71 -13.62 0.68
C VAL A 46 13.62 -13.42 2.20
N ALA A 47 14.70 -13.67 2.94
CA ALA A 47 14.78 -13.42 4.38
C ALA A 47 14.49 -11.94 4.73
N VAL A 48 15.13 -10.99 4.03
CA VAL A 48 14.89 -9.55 4.21
C VAL A 48 13.45 -9.20 3.87
N MET A 49 12.93 -9.77 2.78
CA MET A 49 11.57 -9.50 2.33
C MET A 49 10.53 -9.97 3.35
N VAL A 50 10.69 -11.19 3.90
CA VAL A 50 9.85 -11.75 4.97
C VAL A 50 9.98 -10.93 6.24
N LEU A 51 11.20 -10.58 6.66
CA LEU A 51 11.43 -9.75 7.84
C LEU A 51 10.77 -8.38 7.70
N CYS A 52 10.92 -7.72 6.55
CA CYS A 52 10.35 -6.41 6.30
C CYS A 52 8.81 -6.44 6.33
N SER A 53 8.21 -7.40 5.64
CA SER A 53 6.75 -7.48 5.45
C SER A 53 5.99 -8.08 6.62
N ALA A 54 6.54 -9.10 7.30
CA ALA A 54 5.87 -9.81 8.40
C ALA A 54 6.21 -9.23 9.78
N VAL A 55 7.35 -8.56 9.94
CA VAL A 55 7.80 -8.04 11.24
C VAL A 55 7.94 -6.52 11.23
N LEU A 56 8.79 -5.96 10.36
CA LEU A 56 9.17 -4.55 10.41
C LEU A 56 8.00 -3.62 10.09
N PHE A 57 7.28 -3.84 8.99
CA PHE A 57 6.19 -2.96 8.55
C PHE A 57 4.99 -3.00 9.51
N PRO A 58 4.49 -4.16 9.98
CA PRO A 58 3.42 -4.21 10.98
C PRO A 58 3.84 -3.53 12.29
N LEU A 59 5.10 -3.72 12.73
CA LEU A 59 5.61 -3.05 13.93
C LEU A 59 5.65 -1.53 13.76
N ILE A 60 6.18 -1.04 12.64
CA ILE A 60 6.21 0.41 12.34
C ILE A 60 4.81 0.98 12.29
N GLU A 61 3.85 0.30 11.65
CA GLU A 61 2.44 0.73 11.59
C GLU A 61 1.83 0.84 12.99
N LEU A 62 1.96 -0.21 13.82
CA LEU A 62 1.40 -0.24 15.16
C LEU A 62 2.03 0.83 16.08
N LEU A 63 3.35 1.01 16.02
CA LEU A 63 4.04 2.04 16.80
C LEU A 63 3.68 3.45 16.35
N ALA A 64 3.64 3.71 15.04
CA ALA A 64 3.29 5.02 14.50
C ALA A 64 1.83 5.38 14.83
N LEU A 65 0.90 4.43 14.74
CA LEU A 65 -0.49 4.63 15.14
C LEU A 65 -0.62 4.85 16.65
N LEU A 66 0.10 4.09 17.47
CA LEU A 66 0.08 4.28 18.93
C LEU A 66 0.61 5.68 19.30
N TYR A 67 1.73 6.08 18.71
CA TYR A 67 2.33 7.40 18.90
C TYR A 67 1.40 8.55 18.51
N VAL A 68 0.61 8.37 17.44
CA VAL A 68 -0.36 9.38 16.99
C VAL A 68 -1.61 9.38 17.87
N LEU A 69 -2.17 8.21 18.18
CA LEU A 69 -3.46 8.07 18.88
C LEU A 69 -3.38 8.40 20.37
N VAL A 70 -2.28 8.09 21.07
CA VAL A 70 -2.16 8.32 22.52
C VAL A 70 -2.26 9.82 22.85
N PRO A 71 -1.48 10.73 22.22
CA PRO A 71 -1.59 12.17 22.47
C PRO A 71 -2.90 12.76 21.96
N LEU A 72 -3.44 12.26 20.85
CA LEU A 72 -4.76 12.69 20.34
C LEU A 72 -5.88 12.39 21.34
N ARG A 73 -5.82 11.24 22.03
CA ARG A 73 -6.76 10.89 23.10
C ARG A 73 -6.63 11.81 24.32
N LEU A 74 -5.44 12.35 24.56
CA LEU A 74 -5.17 13.35 25.60
C LEU A 74 -5.47 14.79 25.15
N GLY A 75 -6.01 15.00 23.95
CA GLY A 75 -6.30 16.34 23.42
C GLY A 75 -5.05 17.14 23.01
N ILE A 76 -3.91 16.48 22.82
CA ILE A 76 -2.63 17.11 22.48
C ILE A 76 -2.25 16.70 21.06
N ARG A 77 -1.83 17.65 20.23
CA ARG A 77 -1.25 17.35 18.92
C ARG A 77 0.20 16.90 19.10
N PRO A 78 0.58 15.67 18.70
CA PRO A 78 1.96 15.21 18.84
C PRO A 78 2.91 15.99 17.93
N PRO A 79 4.20 16.13 18.32
CA PRO A 79 5.20 16.62 17.39
C PRO A 79 5.31 15.67 16.19
N HIS A 80 5.67 16.20 15.03
CA HIS A 80 5.79 15.42 13.78
C HIS A 80 4.53 14.66 13.33
N PHE A 81 3.33 15.04 13.78
CA PHE A 81 2.05 14.42 13.36
C PHE A 81 1.95 14.19 11.84
N ASN A 82 2.33 15.22 11.04
CA ASN A 82 2.24 15.14 9.59
C ASN A 82 3.18 14.08 8.98
N ALA A 83 4.33 13.84 9.59
CA ALA A 83 5.28 12.83 9.13
C ALA A 83 4.79 11.43 9.51
N MET A 84 4.30 11.25 10.73
CA MET A 84 3.84 9.95 11.24
C MET A 84 2.60 9.44 10.50
N VAL A 85 1.61 10.30 10.23
CA VAL A 85 0.43 9.88 9.45
C VAL A 85 0.82 9.53 8.00
N ARG A 86 1.80 10.23 7.42
CA ARG A 86 2.34 9.88 6.10
C ARG A 86 3.11 8.55 6.12
N LEU A 87 3.88 8.30 7.18
CA LEU A 87 4.58 7.03 7.37
C LEU A 87 3.59 5.87 7.41
N VAL A 88 2.51 5.99 8.19
CA VAL A 88 1.43 4.99 8.22
C VAL A 88 0.86 4.74 6.81
N GLN A 89 0.55 5.80 6.05
CA GLN A 89 0.03 5.65 4.68
C GLN A 89 1.01 4.96 3.72
N ILE A 90 2.32 5.12 3.93
CA ILE A 90 3.35 4.48 3.10
C ILE A 90 3.55 3.01 3.50
N VAL A 91 3.52 2.70 4.80
CA VAL A 91 3.83 1.37 5.35
C VAL A 91 2.65 0.41 5.22
N ARG A 92 1.43 0.92 5.40
CA ARG A 92 0.19 0.13 5.45
C ARG A 92 -0.05 -0.76 4.21
N PRO A 93 0.22 -0.33 2.96
CA PRO A 93 0.12 -1.21 1.79
C PRO A 93 1.11 -2.38 1.78
N TRP A 94 2.17 -2.33 2.59
CA TRP A 94 3.22 -3.34 2.66
C TRP A 94 3.01 -4.35 3.80
N GLY A 95 2.06 -4.10 4.71
CA GLY A 95 1.70 -5.03 5.76
C GLY A 95 0.98 -6.25 5.19
N MET A 96 1.71 -7.35 4.98
CA MET A 96 1.18 -8.56 4.34
C MET A 96 1.01 -9.72 5.33
N VAL A 97 0.66 -9.42 6.58
CA VAL A 97 0.49 -10.42 7.64
C VAL A 97 -0.57 -11.46 7.25
N GLU A 98 -1.64 -11.03 6.58
CA GLU A 98 -2.71 -11.92 6.07
C GLU A 98 -2.14 -12.98 5.11
N VAL A 99 -1.27 -12.55 4.21
CA VAL A 99 -0.66 -13.40 3.19
C VAL A 99 0.34 -14.37 3.81
N PHE A 100 1.13 -13.90 4.76
CA PHE A 100 2.05 -14.75 5.52
C PHE A 100 1.28 -15.84 6.30
N MET A 101 0.18 -15.49 6.97
CA MET A 101 -0.67 -16.45 7.68
C MET A 101 -1.21 -17.56 6.75
N LEU A 102 -1.66 -17.20 5.55
CA LEU A 102 -2.08 -18.18 4.54
C LEU A 102 -0.93 -19.08 4.09
N GLY A 103 0.26 -18.51 3.90
CA GLY A 103 1.46 -19.29 3.56
C GLY A 103 1.78 -20.33 4.63
N VAL A 104 1.77 -19.92 5.90
CA VAL A 104 1.97 -20.84 7.04
C VAL A 104 0.90 -21.93 7.06
N LEU A 105 -0.37 -21.59 6.86
CA LEU A 105 -1.45 -22.57 6.83
C LEU A 105 -1.28 -23.61 5.71
N VAL A 106 -0.93 -23.18 4.50
CA VAL A 106 -0.65 -24.07 3.36
C VAL A 106 0.51 -25.00 3.70
N THR A 107 1.58 -24.49 4.31
CA THR A 107 2.71 -25.32 4.69
C THR A 107 2.36 -26.35 5.76
N ILE A 108 1.54 -26.00 6.75
CA ILE A 108 1.04 -26.95 7.76
C ILE A 108 0.23 -28.05 7.08
N VAL A 109 -0.70 -27.71 6.18
CA VAL A 109 -1.52 -28.70 5.46
C VAL A 109 -0.65 -29.69 4.69
N LYS A 110 0.40 -29.22 3.99
CA LYS A 110 1.32 -30.11 3.27
C LYS A 110 2.19 -30.94 4.21
N MET A 111 2.56 -30.39 5.37
CA MET A 111 3.43 -31.06 6.33
C MET A 111 2.70 -32.18 7.09
N VAL A 112 1.40 -32.02 7.37
CA VAL A 112 0.56 -33.03 8.03
C VAL A 112 0.48 -34.33 7.25
N SER A 113 0.69 -34.31 5.92
CA SER A 113 0.74 -35.54 5.12
C SER A 113 2.03 -36.34 5.32
N ILE A 114 3.05 -35.77 6.01
CA ILE A 114 4.38 -36.38 6.17
C ILE A 114 4.71 -36.62 7.65
N ALA A 115 4.26 -35.74 8.56
CA ALA A 115 4.56 -35.81 9.99
C ALA A 115 3.40 -35.33 10.86
N GLN A 116 3.42 -35.66 12.16
CA GLN A 116 2.52 -35.07 13.14
C GLN A 116 2.95 -33.63 13.43
N VAL A 117 2.11 -32.67 13.05
CA VAL A 117 2.36 -31.23 13.21
C VAL A 117 1.36 -30.66 14.20
N ILE A 118 1.85 -30.11 15.29
CA ILE A 118 1.01 -29.45 16.29
C ILE A 118 1.12 -27.93 16.07
N PRO A 119 0.00 -27.23 15.81
CA PRO A 119 0.01 -25.78 15.68
C PRO A 119 0.35 -25.14 17.03
N GLY A 120 1.42 -24.35 17.08
CA GLY A 120 1.86 -23.67 18.29
C GLY A 120 0.99 -22.45 18.65
N PRO A 121 1.10 -21.92 19.88
CA PRO A 121 0.35 -20.73 20.31
C PRO A 121 0.64 -19.50 19.46
N GLY A 122 1.84 -19.40 18.86
CA GLY A 122 2.20 -18.32 17.96
C GLY A 122 1.31 -18.25 16.71
N LEU A 123 0.81 -19.38 16.21
CA LEU A 123 -0.08 -19.43 15.04
C LEU A 123 -1.43 -18.77 15.34
N PHE A 124 -2.01 -19.04 16.50
CA PHE A 124 -3.27 -18.42 16.92
C PHE A 124 -3.09 -16.93 17.21
N ALA A 125 -1.96 -16.55 17.79
CA ALA A 125 -1.60 -15.14 17.99
C ALA A 125 -1.44 -14.42 16.64
N LEU A 126 -0.79 -15.04 15.65
CA LEU A 126 -0.65 -14.51 14.29
C LEU A 126 -2.01 -14.36 13.58
N GLY A 127 -2.90 -15.34 13.72
CA GLY A 127 -4.28 -15.26 13.19
C GLY A 127 -5.07 -14.12 13.84
N THR A 128 -4.97 -13.97 15.17
CA THR A 128 -5.61 -12.88 15.91
C THR A 128 -5.04 -11.52 15.51
N LEU A 129 -3.71 -11.42 15.38
CA LEU A 129 -3.03 -10.22 14.89
C LEU A 129 -3.52 -9.84 13.50
N THR A 130 -3.66 -10.81 12.60
CA THR A 130 -4.18 -10.60 11.24
C THR A 130 -5.54 -9.92 11.27
N VAL A 131 -6.48 -10.44 12.06
CA VAL A 131 -7.82 -9.85 12.21
C VAL A 131 -7.73 -8.46 12.83
N MET A 132 -6.92 -8.27 13.88
CA MET A 132 -6.74 -6.97 14.52
C MET A 132 -6.15 -5.93 13.58
N LEU A 133 -5.15 -6.29 12.77
CA LEU A 133 -4.59 -5.43 11.74
C LEU A 133 -5.62 -5.09 10.67
N GLY A 134 -6.45 -6.04 10.24
CA GLY A 134 -7.59 -5.78 9.36
C GLY A 134 -8.57 -4.74 9.92
N VAL A 135 -8.87 -4.82 11.23
CA VAL A 135 -9.71 -3.83 11.92
C VAL A 135 -9.01 -2.47 12.02
N VAL A 136 -7.73 -2.44 12.39
CA VAL A 136 -6.92 -1.21 12.42
C VAL A 136 -6.85 -0.57 11.03
N ALA A 137 -6.75 -1.41 10.00
CA ALA A 137 -6.76 -1.02 8.60
C ALA A 137 -8.13 -0.49 8.13
N SER A 138 -9.23 -0.91 8.73
CA SER A 138 -10.54 -0.34 8.41
C SER A 138 -10.67 1.14 8.81
N PHE A 139 -9.82 1.61 9.73
CA PHE A 139 -9.84 3.00 10.19
C PHE A 139 -9.23 3.95 9.15
N ASP A 140 -10.03 4.93 8.71
CA ASP A 140 -9.62 5.90 7.69
C ASP A 140 -8.59 6.90 8.26
N PRO A 141 -7.36 6.97 7.69
CA PRO A 141 -6.36 7.97 8.07
C PRO A 141 -6.87 9.42 7.95
N SER A 142 -7.87 9.65 7.08
CA SER A 142 -8.51 10.97 6.90
C SER A 142 -9.18 11.49 8.18
N GLY A 143 -9.73 10.58 8.99
CA GLY A 143 -10.36 10.93 10.27
C GLY A 143 -9.39 11.52 11.29
N LEU A 144 -8.15 11.01 11.33
CA LEU A 144 -7.09 11.54 12.23
C LEU A 144 -6.82 13.01 11.97
N TRP A 145 -6.85 13.41 10.70
CA TRP A 145 -6.65 14.79 10.33
C TRP A 145 -7.80 15.70 10.78
N ALA A 146 -9.05 15.25 10.66
CA ALA A 146 -10.21 16.02 11.13
C ALA A 146 -10.16 16.24 12.65
N ILE A 147 -9.80 15.19 13.41
CA ILE A 147 -9.65 15.27 14.86
C ILE A 147 -8.52 16.23 15.25
N SER A 148 -7.35 16.15 14.58
CA SER A 148 -6.24 17.07 14.86
C SER A 148 -6.58 18.54 14.58
N GLU A 149 -7.44 18.80 13.58
CA GLU A 149 -7.90 20.13 13.23
C GLU A 149 -8.88 20.68 14.27
N GLU A 150 -9.74 19.82 14.83
CA GLU A 150 -10.67 20.19 15.89
C GLU A 150 -9.95 20.58 17.18
N ILE A 151 -8.93 19.81 17.57
CA ILE A 151 -8.06 20.11 18.72
C ILE A 151 -7.32 21.44 18.50
N ARG A 152 -6.83 21.69 17.27
CA ARG A 152 -6.18 22.96 16.91
C ARG A 152 -7.15 24.14 17.04
N ARG A 153 -8.38 24.00 16.52
CA ARG A 153 -9.39 25.06 16.57
C ARG A 153 -9.82 25.37 18.00
N SER A 154 -10.03 24.36 18.85
CA SER A 154 -10.39 24.54 20.26
C SER A 154 -9.33 25.34 21.02
N ARG A 155 -8.05 24.97 20.88
CA ARG A 155 -6.94 25.70 21.51
C ARG A 155 -6.82 27.14 20.98
N MET A 156 -7.07 27.38 19.69
CA MET A 156 -7.06 28.74 19.13
C MET A 156 -8.27 29.57 19.57
N ALA A 157 -9.43 28.95 19.78
CA ALA A 157 -10.62 29.61 20.31
C ALA A 157 -10.37 30.11 21.73
N ASP A 158 -9.75 29.31 22.59
CA ASP A 158 -9.36 29.71 23.96
C ASP A 158 -8.42 30.92 23.96
N VAL A 159 -7.47 30.99 23.00
CA VAL A 159 -6.57 32.13 22.86
C VAL A 159 -7.31 33.38 22.35
N ARG A 160 -8.21 33.23 21.38
CA ARG A 160 -8.90 34.34 20.70
C ARG A 160 -10.00 34.96 21.56
N TRP A 161 -10.68 34.20 22.42
CA TRP A 161 -11.71 34.73 23.32
C TRP A 161 -11.16 35.60 24.45
N SER A 162 -9.86 35.49 24.81
CA SER A 162 -9.25 36.38 25.81
C SER A 162 -9.06 37.84 25.31
N LYS A 163 -9.24 38.12 24.01
CA LYS A 163 -9.00 39.46 23.43
C LYS A 163 -10.12 40.00 22.52
N VAL A 164 -11.26 39.32 22.40
CA VAL A 164 -12.39 39.88 21.63
C VAL A 164 -13.26 40.72 22.55
N SER A 165 -12.95 42.01 22.58
CA SER A 165 -13.88 43.05 23.00
C SER A 165 -15.20 42.91 22.25
N THR A 166 -16.28 43.20 22.96
CA THR A 166 -17.69 43.15 22.56
C THR A 166 -18.02 44.16 21.46
N GLY A 167 -17.43 43.98 20.27
CA GLY A 167 -17.82 44.66 19.04
C GLY A 167 -18.87 43.81 18.32
N ARG A 168 -20.13 44.26 18.36
CA ARG A 168 -21.32 43.64 17.73
C ARG A 168 -21.11 43.48 16.22
N GLN A 169 -20.42 42.42 15.78
CA GLN A 169 -20.32 42.06 14.37
C GLN A 169 -21.66 41.51 13.91
N ARG A 170 -22.34 42.33 13.11
CA ARG A 170 -23.59 42.02 12.44
C ARG A 170 -23.34 40.82 11.52
N PHE A 171 -23.74 39.62 11.96
CA PHE A 171 -23.75 38.42 11.13
C PHE A 171 -24.52 38.73 9.85
N MET A 172 -23.81 38.87 8.73
CA MET A 172 -24.43 38.94 7.42
C MET A 172 -25.11 37.60 7.17
N ARG A 173 -26.44 37.64 7.03
CA ARG A 173 -27.25 36.50 6.60
C ARG A 173 -26.67 35.96 5.28
N PRO A 174 -26.55 34.63 5.10
CA PRO A 174 -26.13 34.07 3.83
C PRO A 174 -27.14 34.51 2.77
N SER A 175 -26.66 35.29 1.80
CA SER A 175 -27.44 35.68 0.63
C SER A 175 -27.94 34.41 -0.05
N GLY A 176 -29.28 34.34 -0.23
CA GLY A 176 -30.00 33.14 -0.62
C GLY A 176 -29.30 32.35 -1.73
N ALA A 177 -29.14 31.05 -1.48
CA ALA A 177 -28.70 30.09 -2.48
C ALA A 177 -29.68 30.13 -3.66
N ARG A 178 -29.28 30.82 -4.73
CA ARG A 178 -29.94 30.71 -6.03
C ARG A 178 -29.91 29.23 -6.40
N LYS A 179 -31.08 28.60 -6.50
CA LYS A 179 -31.25 27.26 -7.05
C LYS A 179 -30.68 27.28 -8.48
N ALA A 180 -29.45 26.80 -8.64
CA ALA A 180 -28.81 26.67 -9.94
C ALA A 180 -29.53 25.54 -10.69
N SER A 181 -30.35 25.93 -11.66
CA SER A 181 -30.92 25.04 -12.67
C SER A 181 -29.81 24.54 -13.60
N SER A 182 -29.92 23.28 -14.04
CA SER A 182 -29.05 22.58 -15.00
C SER A 182 -27.70 22.13 -14.44
N SER A 183 -27.67 20.91 -13.90
CA SER A 183 -26.46 20.24 -13.43
C SER A 183 -25.60 19.76 -14.60
N THR A 184 -24.88 20.68 -15.26
CA THR A 184 -23.65 20.28 -15.96
C THR A 184 -22.70 19.77 -14.89
N VAL A 185 -22.35 18.49 -14.93
CA VAL A 185 -21.43 17.89 -13.96
C VAL A 185 -20.04 18.52 -14.16
N ILE A 186 -19.72 19.55 -13.38
CA ILE A 186 -18.39 20.18 -13.37
C ILE A 186 -17.47 19.28 -12.55
N THR A 187 -16.38 18.82 -13.16
CA THR A 187 -15.35 18.08 -12.43
C THR A 187 -14.57 19.03 -11.52
N ALA A 188 -14.09 18.56 -10.37
CA ALA A 188 -13.26 19.36 -9.46
C ALA A 188 -12.06 20.02 -10.18
N ARG A 189 -11.49 19.30 -11.15
CA ARG A 189 -10.45 19.80 -12.05
C ARG A 189 -10.89 21.05 -12.84
N ARG A 190 -12.08 21.02 -13.44
CA ARG A 190 -12.67 22.17 -14.17
C ARG A 190 -13.07 23.32 -13.25
N ALA A 191 -13.42 23.03 -12.00
CA ALA A 191 -13.69 24.04 -10.98
C ALA A 191 -12.42 24.70 -10.40
N GLY A 192 -11.22 24.37 -10.89
CA GLY A 192 -9.96 24.90 -10.38
C GLY A 192 -9.60 24.38 -8.99
N LEU A 193 -10.10 23.19 -8.61
CA LEU A 193 -9.83 22.57 -7.31
C LEU A 193 -8.78 21.46 -7.45
N VAL A 194 -7.89 21.37 -6.46
CA VAL A 194 -6.87 20.33 -6.33
C VAL A 194 -6.99 19.65 -4.97
N GLY A 195 -7.03 18.31 -4.97
CA GLY A 195 -7.02 17.51 -3.75
C GLY A 195 -5.60 17.15 -3.34
N CYS A 196 -5.26 17.34 -2.07
CA CYS A 196 -3.97 16.90 -1.52
C CYS A 196 -3.87 15.37 -1.51
N HIS A 197 -2.82 14.80 -2.13
CA HIS A 197 -2.61 13.34 -2.15
C HIS A 197 -2.30 12.72 -0.79
N ALA A 198 -1.73 13.49 0.14
CA ALA A 198 -1.38 13.00 1.47
C ALA A 198 -2.56 13.05 2.45
N CYS A 199 -3.33 14.13 2.45
CA CYS A 199 -4.34 14.36 3.48
C CYS A 199 -5.79 14.39 2.92
N GLY A 200 -5.97 14.53 1.60
CA GLY A 200 -7.30 14.59 0.99
C GLY A 200 -7.98 15.96 1.10
N LEU A 201 -7.35 16.97 1.71
CA LEU A 201 -7.90 18.34 1.73
C LEU A 201 -7.97 18.90 0.31
N VAL A 202 -9.16 19.32 -0.11
CA VAL A 202 -9.42 19.98 -1.38
C VAL A 202 -9.24 21.49 -1.23
N GLN A 203 -8.43 22.09 -2.09
CA GLN A 203 -8.09 23.52 -2.08
C GLN A 203 -8.18 24.09 -3.49
N THR A 204 -8.36 25.40 -3.60
CA THR A 204 -8.25 26.11 -4.87
C THR A 204 -6.82 26.05 -5.38
N ARG A 205 -6.67 25.74 -6.66
CA ARG A 205 -5.39 25.76 -7.36
C ARG A 205 -4.92 27.21 -7.48
N SER A 206 -3.69 27.47 -7.07
CA SER A 206 -3.00 28.71 -7.43
C SER A 206 -2.45 28.58 -8.85
N GLU A 207 -2.81 29.50 -9.75
CA GLU A 207 -2.21 29.57 -11.09
C GLU A 207 -0.79 30.17 -11.06
N ARG A 208 -0.45 30.91 -10.00
CA ARG A 208 0.83 31.63 -9.87
C ARG A 208 1.94 30.83 -9.20
N ASP A 209 1.59 29.78 -8.46
CA ASP A 209 2.55 28.99 -7.68
C ASP A 209 2.56 27.54 -8.18
N ALA A 210 3.61 27.20 -8.94
CA ALA A 210 3.82 25.84 -9.46
C ALA A 210 4.05 24.80 -8.35
N HIS A 211 4.40 25.24 -7.13
CA HIS A 211 4.71 24.39 -5.98
C HIS A 211 3.83 24.69 -4.78
N GLN A 212 2.54 24.94 -5.03
CA GLN A 212 1.54 25.17 -3.98
C GLN A 212 1.60 24.07 -2.91
N ARG A 213 1.81 24.46 -1.65
CA ARG A 213 1.81 23.52 -0.51
C ARG A 213 0.42 23.43 0.11
N CYS A 214 0.06 22.24 0.58
CA CYS A 214 -1.17 22.02 1.30
C CYS A 214 -1.17 22.78 2.64
N THR A 215 -2.17 23.62 2.88
CA THR A 215 -2.33 24.38 4.14
C THR A 215 -2.44 23.50 5.38
N ARG A 216 -2.89 22.23 5.25
CA ARG A 216 -3.05 21.30 6.37
C ARG A 216 -1.79 20.47 6.67
N CYS A 217 -1.26 19.79 5.66
CA CYS A 217 -0.17 18.81 5.85
C CYS A 217 1.18 19.26 5.27
N GLN A 218 1.24 20.42 4.61
CA GLN A 218 2.44 20.98 3.96
C GLN A 218 3.03 20.10 2.83
N HIS A 219 2.25 19.14 2.33
CA HIS A 219 2.63 18.35 1.16
C HIS A 219 2.44 19.16 -0.13
N VAL A 220 3.35 18.98 -1.09
CA VAL A 220 3.25 19.66 -2.39
C VAL A 220 2.01 19.17 -3.12
N LEU A 221 1.20 20.11 -3.61
CA LEU A 221 -0.02 19.82 -4.34
C LEU A 221 0.33 19.58 -5.81
N HIS A 222 -0.18 18.48 -6.35
CA HIS A 222 -0.04 18.14 -7.76
C HIS A 222 -1.40 17.71 -8.31
N GLU A 223 -1.74 18.19 -9.51
CA GLU A 223 -2.99 17.82 -10.18
C GLU A 223 -3.03 16.34 -10.57
N ARG A 224 -1.89 15.84 -11.05
CA ARG A 224 -1.58 14.42 -11.30
C ARG A 224 -0.22 14.12 -10.71
N ARG A 225 0.06 12.86 -10.40
CA ARG A 225 1.40 12.48 -9.94
C ARG A 225 2.44 12.77 -11.04
N PRO A 226 3.54 13.49 -10.74
CA PRO A 226 4.53 13.84 -11.74
C PRO A 226 5.21 12.58 -12.27
N ASP A 227 5.40 12.52 -13.60
CA ASP A 227 6.04 11.43 -14.33
C ASP A 227 5.48 10.02 -14.02
N SER A 228 4.22 9.91 -13.60
CA SER A 228 3.64 8.63 -13.18
C SER A 228 3.69 7.58 -14.30
N LEU A 229 3.45 7.98 -15.56
CA LEU A 229 3.51 7.09 -16.71
C LEU A 229 4.93 6.59 -16.97
N THR A 230 5.92 7.48 -16.98
CA THR A 230 7.32 7.14 -17.20
C THR A 230 7.84 6.23 -16.09
N ARG A 231 7.59 6.58 -14.83
CA ARG A 231 7.98 5.76 -13.67
C ARG A 231 7.34 4.37 -13.69
N THR A 232 6.04 4.30 -14.00
CA THR A 232 5.33 3.03 -14.11
C THR A 232 5.90 2.20 -15.26
N ALA A 233 6.16 2.80 -16.43
CA ALA A 233 6.74 2.11 -17.59
C ALA A 233 8.15 1.58 -17.31
N SER A 234 9.02 2.37 -16.66
CA SER A 234 10.37 1.93 -16.28
C SER A 234 10.35 0.75 -15.30
N LEU A 235 9.46 0.78 -14.30
CA LEU A 235 9.29 -0.31 -13.35
C LEU A 235 8.72 -1.58 -14.02
N LEU A 236 7.77 -1.42 -14.93
CA LEU A 236 7.20 -2.54 -15.71
C LEU A 236 8.24 -3.17 -16.63
N LEU A 237 9.07 -2.36 -17.30
CA LEU A 237 10.15 -2.86 -18.14
C LEU A 237 11.18 -3.65 -17.33
N ALA A 238 11.60 -3.11 -16.17
CA ALA A 238 12.51 -3.81 -15.26
C ALA A 238 11.89 -5.14 -14.77
N ALA A 239 10.60 -5.14 -14.42
CA ALA A 239 9.89 -6.34 -14.00
C ALA A 239 9.77 -7.38 -15.13
N ALA A 240 9.50 -6.95 -16.36
CA ALA A 240 9.43 -7.84 -17.52
C ALA A 240 10.79 -8.49 -17.82
N ILE A 241 11.89 -7.75 -17.68
CA ILE A 241 13.25 -8.29 -17.84
C ILE A 241 13.55 -9.30 -16.73
N ALA A 242 13.23 -8.99 -15.48
CA ALA A 242 13.44 -9.89 -14.34
C ALA A 242 12.54 -11.15 -14.38
N TYR A 243 11.41 -11.10 -15.07
CA TYR A 243 10.49 -12.23 -15.22
C TYR A 243 11.08 -13.38 -16.03
N ILE A 244 11.94 -13.08 -17.01
CA ILE A 244 12.61 -14.10 -17.85
C ILE A 244 13.50 -15.02 -17.00
N PRO A 245 14.52 -14.52 -16.25
CA PRO A 245 15.34 -15.38 -15.40
C PRO A 245 14.54 -16.01 -14.25
N ALA A 246 13.47 -15.37 -13.76
CA ALA A 246 12.63 -15.95 -12.71
C ALA A 246 11.95 -17.26 -13.12
N ASN A 247 11.64 -17.45 -14.41
CA ASN A 247 10.98 -18.67 -14.90
C ASN A 247 11.96 -19.67 -15.52
N LEU A 248 13.13 -19.21 -15.98
CA LEU A 248 14.11 -20.06 -16.66
C LEU A 248 15.18 -20.63 -15.72
N LEU A 249 15.49 -19.94 -14.63
CA LEU A 249 16.50 -20.39 -13.69
C LEU A 249 15.92 -21.41 -12.69
N PRO A 250 16.76 -22.31 -12.16
CA PRO A 250 16.35 -23.22 -11.10
C PRO A 250 16.02 -22.45 -9.82
N ILE A 251 14.94 -22.87 -9.17
CA ILE A 251 14.53 -22.33 -7.86
C ILE A 251 15.24 -23.04 -6.71
N MET A 252 15.65 -24.28 -6.93
CA MET A 252 16.28 -25.14 -5.96
C MET A 252 17.42 -25.91 -6.64
N HIS A 253 18.59 -25.91 -6.02
CA HIS A 253 19.66 -26.84 -6.35
C HIS A 253 19.74 -27.89 -5.23
N ALA A 254 19.38 -29.14 -5.56
CA ALA A 254 19.59 -30.27 -4.67
C ALA A 254 20.86 -31.01 -5.13
N SER A 255 21.93 -30.91 -4.35
CA SER A 255 23.13 -31.73 -4.58
C SER A 255 22.97 -33.05 -3.83
N SER A 256 22.68 -34.14 -4.57
CA SER A 256 22.69 -35.50 -4.04
C SER A 256 23.96 -36.23 -4.52
N VAL A 257 24.40 -37.24 -3.76
CA VAL A 257 25.64 -38.02 -4.02
C VAL A 257 25.62 -38.80 -5.36
N GLY A 258 24.53 -38.74 -6.14
CA GLY A 258 24.39 -39.40 -7.45
C GLY A 258 23.94 -38.51 -8.62
N GLY A 259 23.74 -37.21 -8.42
CA GLY A 259 23.31 -36.27 -9.48
C GLY A 259 22.80 -34.95 -8.94
N SER A 260 23.02 -33.86 -9.69
CA SER A 260 22.42 -32.55 -9.46
C SER A 260 21.09 -32.46 -10.21
N GLU A 261 19.99 -32.29 -9.48
CA GLU A 261 18.67 -32.08 -10.06
C GLU A 261 18.27 -30.61 -9.84
N ASP A 262 18.07 -29.91 -10.95
CA ASP A 262 17.79 -28.47 -11.01
C ASP A 262 16.32 -28.28 -11.38
N ASP A 263 15.48 -28.03 -10.38
CA ASP A 263 14.06 -27.80 -10.63
C ASP A 263 13.78 -26.32 -10.87
N THR A 264 13.19 -26.02 -12.03
CA THR A 264 12.55 -24.71 -12.29
C THR A 264 11.14 -24.69 -11.72
N ILE A 265 10.52 -23.51 -11.61
CA ILE A 265 9.11 -23.39 -11.19
C ILE A 265 8.19 -24.25 -12.08
N LEU A 266 8.38 -24.20 -13.40
CA LEU A 266 7.64 -25.01 -14.36
C LEU A 266 7.97 -26.51 -14.24
N GLY A 267 9.21 -26.85 -13.91
CA GLY A 267 9.62 -28.22 -13.55
C GLY A 267 8.82 -28.75 -12.36
N GLY A 268 8.73 -27.97 -11.28
CA GLY A 268 7.92 -28.31 -10.10
C GLY A 268 6.43 -28.49 -10.41
N VAL A 269 5.86 -27.62 -11.25
CA VAL A 269 4.47 -27.77 -11.72
C VAL A 269 4.28 -29.07 -12.50
N ALA A 270 5.19 -29.39 -13.43
CA ALA A 270 5.14 -30.63 -14.21
C ALA A 270 5.26 -31.87 -13.32
N TYR A 271 6.17 -31.84 -12.34
CA TYR A 271 6.34 -32.91 -11.36
C TYR A 271 5.07 -33.17 -10.54
N PHE A 272 4.43 -32.12 -10.00
CA PHE A 272 3.18 -32.30 -9.25
C PHE A 272 2.03 -32.77 -10.13
N TRP A 273 2.01 -32.37 -11.40
CA TRP A 273 1.02 -32.81 -12.36
C TRP A 273 1.11 -34.32 -12.64
N THR A 274 2.33 -34.84 -12.83
CA THR A 274 2.57 -36.26 -13.10
C THR A 274 2.50 -37.13 -11.84
N SER A 275 2.83 -36.57 -10.67
CA SER A 275 2.81 -37.27 -9.37
C SER A 275 1.40 -37.48 -8.80
N GLY A 276 0.35 -36.99 -9.46
CA GLY A 276 -1.05 -37.13 -9.04
C GLY A 276 -1.57 -36.00 -8.13
N ASP A 277 -0.69 -35.17 -7.59
CA ASP A 277 -0.99 -33.96 -6.80
C ASP A 277 -1.36 -32.75 -7.69
N TRP A 278 -2.20 -32.96 -8.71
CA TRP A 278 -2.59 -31.93 -9.68
C TRP A 278 -3.19 -30.64 -9.05
N PRO A 279 -3.89 -30.66 -7.89
CA PRO A 279 -4.36 -29.41 -7.27
C PRO A 279 -3.21 -28.49 -6.85
N LEU A 280 -2.09 -29.05 -6.37
CA LEU A 280 -0.91 -28.26 -5.99
C LEU A 280 -0.25 -27.65 -7.23
N ALA A 281 -0.15 -28.42 -8.32
CA ALA A 281 0.37 -27.94 -9.60
C ALA A 281 -0.42 -26.72 -10.12
N VAL A 282 -1.77 -26.77 -10.06
CA VAL A 282 -2.63 -25.67 -10.49
C VAL A 282 -2.44 -24.43 -9.61
N VAL A 283 -2.35 -24.60 -8.29
CA VAL A 283 -2.14 -23.49 -7.36
C VAL A 283 -0.81 -22.80 -7.61
N VAL A 284 0.29 -23.56 -7.72
CA VAL A 284 1.63 -23.02 -8.00
C VAL A 284 1.66 -22.34 -9.37
N PHE A 285 1.13 -22.97 -10.43
CA PHE A 285 1.09 -22.36 -11.76
C PHE A 285 0.34 -21.02 -11.79
N ILE A 286 -0.84 -20.97 -11.16
CA ILE A 286 -1.64 -19.75 -11.12
C ILE A 286 -0.89 -18.66 -10.33
N ALA A 287 -0.32 -19.00 -9.17
CA ALA A 287 0.32 -18.05 -8.28
C ALA A 287 1.65 -17.52 -8.82
N SER A 288 2.51 -18.40 -9.36
CA SER A 288 3.87 -18.06 -9.80
C SER A 288 3.94 -17.51 -11.22
N VAL A 289 3.07 -17.98 -12.12
CA VAL A 289 3.16 -17.65 -13.56
C VAL A 289 1.99 -16.74 -13.97
N LEU A 290 0.75 -17.21 -13.77
CA LEU A 290 -0.42 -16.51 -14.29
C LEU A 290 -0.64 -15.14 -13.63
N VAL A 291 -0.51 -15.04 -12.30
CA VAL A 291 -0.73 -13.79 -11.55
C VAL A 291 0.29 -12.70 -11.93
N PRO A 292 1.61 -12.94 -11.95
CA PRO A 292 2.58 -11.93 -12.40
C PRO A 292 2.38 -11.52 -13.87
N VAL A 293 2.10 -12.46 -14.78
CA VAL A 293 1.80 -12.15 -16.18
C VAL A 293 0.57 -11.28 -16.30
N LEU A 294 -0.51 -11.62 -15.60
CA LEU A 294 -1.74 -10.83 -15.58
C LEU A 294 -1.46 -9.39 -15.12
N LYS A 295 -0.68 -9.21 -14.04
CA LYS A 295 -0.29 -7.88 -13.55
C LYS A 295 0.52 -7.09 -14.60
N LEU A 296 1.52 -7.71 -15.22
CA LEU A 296 2.35 -7.07 -16.25
C LEU A 296 1.51 -6.65 -17.46
N VAL A 297 0.65 -7.54 -17.96
CA VAL A 297 -0.22 -7.27 -19.11
C VAL A 297 -1.20 -6.14 -18.82
N VAL A 298 -1.92 -6.21 -17.69
CA VAL A 298 -2.93 -5.20 -17.35
C VAL A 298 -2.30 -3.83 -17.10
N LEU A 299 -1.21 -3.76 -16.32
CA LEU A 299 -0.54 -2.48 -16.05
C LEU A 299 0.09 -1.88 -17.33
N THR A 300 0.63 -2.71 -18.22
CA THR A 300 1.12 -2.26 -19.53
C THR A 300 -0.02 -1.70 -20.37
N LEU A 301 -1.15 -2.41 -20.46
CA LEU A 301 -2.34 -1.96 -21.18
C LEU A 301 -2.84 -0.62 -20.63
N LEU A 302 -2.93 -0.48 -19.29
CA LEU A 302 -3.36 0.76 -18.65
C LEU A 302 -2.40 1.91 -18.91
N THR A 303 -1.09 1.67 -18.85
CA THR A 303 -0.05 2.68 -19.10
C THR A 303 -0.06 3.15 -20.55
N VAL A 304 -0.16 2.22 -21.52
CA VAL A 304 -0.25 2.53 -22.96
C VAL A 304 -1.56 3.23 -23.29
N ALA A 305 -2.68 2.80 -22.70
CA ALA A 305 -3.97 3.42 -22.97
C ALA A 305 -4.05 4.85 -22.39
N ALA A 306 -3.44 5.08 -21.22
CA ALA A 306 -3.34 6.40 -20.61
C ALA A 306 -2.38 7.31 -21.40
N SER A 307 -1.24 6.81 -21.89
CA SER A 307 -0.29 7.60 -22.68
C SER A 307 -0.86 8.00 -24.05
N ARG A 308 -1.69 7.15 -24.66
CA ARG A 308 -2.38 7.44 -25.92
C ARG A 308 -3.62 8.33 -25.77
N GLY A 309 -3.94 8.80 -24.57
CA GLY A 309 -5.09 9.68 -24.35
C GLY A 309 -6.45 9.02 -24.65
N SER A 310 -6.53 7.68 -24.64
CA SER A 310 -7.71 6.97 -25.13
C SER A 310 -8.87 7.02 -24.13
N GLY A 311 -10.05 7.48 -24.54
CA GLY A 311 -11.29 7.42 -23.73
C GLY A 311 -12.04 6.08 -23.80
N TRP A 312 -11.54 5.11 -24.56
CA TRP A 312 -12.23 3.84 -24.84
C TRP A 312 -12.40 2.97 -23.58
N ARG A 313 -13.62 2.46 -23.31
CA ARG A 313 -13.96 1.54 -22.20
C ARG A 313 -13.33 1.90 -20.85
N ALA A 314 -13.35 3.19 -20.48
CA ALA A 314 -12.75 3.68 -19.23
C ALA A 314 -13.27 2.95 -17.96
N ARG A 315 -14.55 2.56 -17.95
CA ARG A 315 -15.14 1.77 -16.86
C ARG A 315 -14.46 0.41 -16.70
N GLU A 316 -14.19 -0.29 -17.79
CA GLU A 316 -13.56 -1.61 -17.73
C GLU A 316 -12.11 -1.52 -17.33
N ARG A 317 -11.38 -0.51 -17.83
CA ARG A 317 -10.01 -0.22 -17.38
C ARG A 317 -9.96 0.07 -15.88
N ALA A 318 -10.91 0.83 -15.36
CA ALA A 318 -11.03 1.08 -13.93
C ALA A 318 -11.37 -0.19 -13.14
N THR A 319 -12.15 -1.12 -13.71
CA THR A 319 -12.41 -2.43 -13.11
C THR A 319 -11.18 -3.33 -13.13
N LEU A 320 -10.45 -3.40 -14.25
CA LEU A 320 -9.19 -4.13 -14.36
C LEU A 320 -8.14 -3.59 -13.39
N TYR A 321 -8.00 -2.27 -13.27
CA TYR A 321 -7.12 -1.65 -12.29
C TYR A 321 -7.49 -2.04 -10.87
N ARG A 322 -8.78 -1.94 -10.50
CA ARG A 322 -9.26 -2.34 -9.16
C ARG A 322 -9.05 -3.83 -8.87
N LEU A 323 -9.20 -4.68 -9.89
CA LEU A 323 -8.91 -6.11 -9.76
C LEU A 323 -7.43 -6.35 -9.49
N VAL A 324 -6.55 -5.72 -10.27
CA VAL A 324 -5.09 -5.83 -10.10
C VAL A 324 -4.62 -5.27 -8.75
N GLU A 325 -5.16 -4.12 -8.32
CA GLU A 325 -4.85 -3.51 -7.03
C GLU A 325 -5.30 -4.40 -5.87
N ARG A 326 -6.47 -5.05 -6.00
CA ARG A 326 -6.97 -6.03 -5.03
C ARG A 326 -6.12 -7.29 -4.97
N ILE A 327 -5.65 -7.80 -6.12
CA ILE A 327 -4.72 -8.94 -6.20
C ILE A 327 -3.30 -8.53 -5.75
N GLY A 328 -3.01 -7.23 -5.69
CA GLY A 328 -1.73 -6.62 -5.36
C GLY A 328 -0.99 -7.32 -4.21
N PRO A 329 -1.52 -7.29 -2.98
CA PRO A 329 -0.93 -7.93 -1.80
C PRO A 329 -0.83 -9.46 -1.91
N TRP A 330 -1.82 -10.11 -2.53
CA TRP A 330 -1.91 -11.58 -2.65
C TRP A 330 -0.81 -12.19 -3.53
N SER A 331 -0.29 -11.42 -4.47
CA SER A 331 0.78 -11.85 -5.39
C SER A 331 2.09 -12.20 -4.69
N MET A 332 2.27 -11.84 -3.42
CA MET A 332 3.45 -12.19 -2.63
C MET A 332 3.33 -13.55 -1.95
N LEU A 333 2.13 -14.13 -1.90
CA LEU A 333 1.84 -15.43 -1.29
C LEU A 333 2.80 -16.51 -1.77
N ASP A 334 3.05 -16.52 -3.07
CA ASP A 334 3.84 -17.55 -3.72
C ASP A 334 5.28 -17.60 -3.20
N VAL A 335 5.94 -16.44 -3.06
CA VAL A 335 7.30 -16.37 -2.50
C VAL A 335 7.31 -16.89 -1.06
N PHE A 336 6.29 -16.56 -0.27
CA PHE A 336 6.20 -17.02 1.11
C PHE A 336 6.00 -18.52 1.22
N VAL A 337 5.09 -19.10 0.42
CA VAL A 337 4.85 -20.54 0.42
C VAL A 337 6.10 -21.31 0.02
N VAL A 338 6.79 -20.88 -1.04
CA VAL A 338 8.05 -21.50 -1.45
C VAL A 338 9.10 -21.39 -0.35
N ALA A 339 9.31 -20.18 0.22
CA ALA A 339 10.29 -19.95 1.27
C ALA A 339 10.04 -20.80 2.52
N LEU A 340 8.78 -20.87 2.96
CA LEU A 340 8.38 -21.69 4.11
C LEU A 340 8.57 -23.18 3.81
N THR A 341 8.21 -23.64 2.62
CA THR A 341 8.40 -25.04 2.21
C THR A 341 9.88 -25.41 2.21
N VAL A 342 10.76 -24.57 1.64
CA VAL A 342 12.22 -24.80 1.65
C VAL A 342 12.76 -24.84 3.08
N THR A 343 12.32 -23.90 3.93
CA THR A 343 12.74 -23.85 5.33
C THR A 343 12.33 -25.12 6.09
N LEU A 344 11.13 -25.63 5.83
CA LEU A 344 10.62 -26.85 6.47
C LEU A 344 11.36 -28.11 6.00
N VAL A 345 11.72 -28.20 4.72
CA VAL A 345 12.54 -29.32 4.19
C VAL A 345 13.94 -29.32 4.83
N HIS A 346 14.50 -28.15 5.16
CA HIS A 346 15.81 -28.03 5.82
C HIS A 346 15.87 -28.64 7.23
N PHE A 347 14.73 -28.76 7.94
CA PHE A 347 14.68 -29.41 9.25
C PHE A 347 14.78 -30.95 9.17
N GLY A 348 14.60 -31.54 7.99
CA GLY A 348 14.70 -32.98 7.72
C GLY A 348 16.10 -33.46 7.30
N SER A 349 17.15 -33.03 8.01
CA SER A 349 18.51 -33.58 8.13
C SER A 349 19.25 -34.34 6.98
N LEU A 350 18.89 -34.27 5.69
CA LEU A 350 19.60 -35.07 4.66
C LEU A 350 19.97 -34.34 3.35
N ALA A 351 19.62 -33.06 3.17
CA ALA A 351 19.99 -32.34 1.95
C ALA A 351 20.33 -30.86 2.22
N VAL A 352 21.53 -30.44 1.81
CA VAL A 352 21.89 -29.01 1.69
C VAL A 352 21.20 -28.49 0.44
N ILE A 353 20.01 -27.94 0.64
CA ILE A 353 19.23 -27.31 -0.42
C ILE A 353 19.64 -25.83 -0.49
N THR A 354 20.37 -25.45 -1.52
CA THR A 354 20.63 -24.03 -1.81
C THR A 354 19.54 -23.50 -2.73
N ALA A 355 18.97 -22.35 -2.39
CA ALA A 355 18.00 -21.72 -3.28
C ALA A 355 18.72 -21.19 -4.52
N GLY A 356 18.18 -21.52 -5.67
CA GLY A 356 18.72 -21.06 -6.94
C GLY A 356 18.44 -19.58 -7.22
N PRO A 357 19.12 -18.99 -8.21
CA PRO A 357 19.01 -17.57 -8.54
C PRO A 357 17.59 -17.15 -8.99
N ALA A 358 16.70 -18.10 -9.33
CA ALA A 358 15.31 -17.81 -9.68
C ALA A 358 14.53 -17.15 -8.53
N ALA A 359 14.80 -17.53 -7.28
CA ALA A 359 14.11 -16.95 -6.11
C ALA A 359 14.36 -15.43 -6.00
N LEU A 360 15.58 -14.98 -6.32
CA LEU A 360 15.95 -13.57 -6.34
C LEU A 360 15.23 -12.81 -7.45
N ALA A 361 15.26 -13.37 -8.66
CA ALA A 361 14.60 -12.79 -9.82
C ALA A 361 13.07 -12.71 -9.61
N PHE A 362 12.47 -13.76 -9.05
CA PHE A 362 11.04 -13.82 -8.76
C PHE A 362 10.64 -12.78 -7.70
N GLY A 363 11.40 -12.67 -6.60
CA GLY A 363 11.17 -11.62 -5.59
C GLY A 363 11.26 -10.20 -6.18
N ALA A 364 12.22 -9.96 -7.10
CA ALA A 364 12.34 -8.68 -7.79
C ALA A 364 11.11 -8.36 -8.66
N VAL A 365 10.57 -9.35 -9.40
CA VAL A 365 9.33 -9.16 -10.19
C VAL A 365 8.16 -8.75 -9.30
N VAL A 366 7.97 -9.43 -8.16
CA VAL A 366 6.86 -9.13 -7.23
C VAL A 366 6.98 -7.70 -6.69
N ILE A 367 8.18 -7.31 -6.23
CA ILE A 367 8.41 -5.96 -5.69
C ILE A 367 8.23 -4.89 -6.78
N LEU A 368 8.82 -5.09 -7.96
CA LEU A 368 8.75 -4.12 -9.06
C LEU A 368 7.32 -3.94 -9.58
N THR A 369 6.56 -5.03 -9.72
CA THR A 369 5.15 -4.94 -10.15
C THR A 369 4.26 -4.29 -9.10
N MET A 370 4.52 -4.53 -7.80
CA MET A 370 3.84 -3.83 -6.71
C MET A 370 4.15 -2.33 -6.74
N LEU A 371 5.42 -1.95 -6.84
CA LEU A 371 5.83 -0.55 -6.98
C LEU A 371 5.21 0.10 -8.22
N ALA A 372 5.20 -0.58 -9.37
CA ALA A 372 4.59 -0.08 -10.60
C ALA A 372 3.09 0.22 -10.40
N SER A 373 2.35 -0.69 -9.78
CA SER A 373 0.92 -0.49 -9.49
C SER A 373 0.68 0.71 -8.57
N HIS A 374 1.56 0.92 -7.59
CA HIS A 374 1.48 2.04 -6.66
C HIS A 374 1.92 3.37 -7.27
N GLN A 375 2.79 3.38 -8.29
CA GLN A 375 3.18 4.61 -9.01
C GLN A 375 2.11 5.06 -10.03
N PHE A 376 1.34 4.13 -10.60
CA PHE A 376 0.29 4.45 -11.55
C PHE A 376 -0.82 5.33 -10.93
N ASP A 377 -1.17 6.44 -11.59
CA ASP A 377 -2.26 7.33 -11.14
C ASP A 377 -3.57 6.92 -11.85
N PRO A 378 -4.52 6.26 -11.15
CA PRO A 378 -5.77 5.79 -11.77
C PRO A 378 -6.66 6.92 -12.28
N ARG A 379 -6.43 8.17 -11.88
CA ARG A 379 -7.18 9.34 -12.36
C ARG A 379 -6.93 9.61 -13.84
N LEU A 380 -5.80 9.16 -14.38
CA LEU A 380 -5.46 9.29 -15.81
C LEU A 380 -6.42 8.50 -16.70
N ILE A 381 -7.06 7.44 -16.20
CA ILE A 381 -8.07 6.65 -16.93
C ILE A 381 -9.27 7.53 -17.32
N TRP A 382 -9.58 8.55 -16.50
CA TRP A 382 -10.79 9.36 -16.62
C TRP A 382 -10.57 10.71 -17.29
N ASP A 383 -9.32 11.13 -17.51
CA ASP A 383 -9.01 12.46 -18.06
C ASP A 383 -9.59 12.69 -19.46
N ASN A 384 -9.72 11.61 -20.25
CA ASN A 384 -10.17 11.67 -21.64
C ASN A 384 -11.65 11.29 -21.81
N VAL A 385 -12.38 11.10 -20.71
CA VAL A 385 -13.80 10.70 -20.72
C VAL A 385 -14.75 11.90 -20.71
N GLY A 386 -14.22 13.12 -20.51
CA GLY A 386 -15.00 14.36 -20.59
C GLY A 386 -15.26 14.84 -22.02
N PRO A 387 -16.23 15.75 -22.24
CA PRO A 387 -16.39 16.40 -23.55
C PRO A 387 -15.07 17.07 -23.92
N GLY A 388 -14.57 16.76 -25.11
CA GLY A 388 -13.19 17.06 -25.53
C GLY A 388 -12.82 18.56 -25.48
N PRO A 389 -11.55 18.90 -25.75
CA PRO A 389 -11.00 20.25 -25.58
C PRO A 389 -11.69 21.37 -26.40
N ARG A 390 -12.64 21.03 -27.26
CA ARG A 390 -13.34 21.97 -28.16
C ARG A 390 -14.62 22.57 -27.59
N ALA A 391 -15.13 22.09 -26.46
CA ALA A 391 -16.12 22.83 -25.70
C ALA A 391 -15.36 23.88 -24.88
N ALA A 392 -15.04 25.00 -25.53
CA ALA A 392 -14.54 26.20 -24.88
C ALA A 392 -15.33 26.43 -23.58
N SER A 393 -14.62 26.78 -22.51
CA SER A 393 -15.17 27.40 -21.31
C SER A 393 -16.21 28.43 -21.76
N THR A 394 -17.49 28.06 -21.77
CA THR A 394 -18.53 29.05 -22.00
C THR A 394 -18.45 30.00 -20.81
N ALA A 395 -18.71 31.28 -21.04
CA ALA A 395 -18.70 32.29 -19.98
C ALA A 395 -19.54 31.88 -18.74
N ASN A 396 -20.48 30.95 -18.92
CA ASN A 396 -21.27 30.30 -17.89
C ASN A 396 -20.47 29.44 -16.89
N ASP A 397 -19.44 28.68 -17.33
CA ASP A 397 -18.67 27.82 -16.42
C ASP A 397 -17.79 28.66 -15.48
N LYS A 398 -17.23 29.76 -15.98
CA LYS A 398 -16.50 30.75 -15.16
C LYS A 398 -17.44 31.45 -14.17
N ALA A 399 -18.67 31.76 -14.59
CA ALA A 399 -19.69 32.34 -13.72
C ALA A 399 -20.17 31.37 -12.62
N LEU A 400 -20.22 30.06 -12.90
CA LEU A 400 -20.55 29.03 -11.91
C LEU A 400 -19.39 28.75 -10.92
N ALA A 401 -18.14 28.88 -11.35
CA ALA A 401 -16.95 28.69 -10.50
C ALA A 401 -16.59 29.93 -9.66
N ALA A 402 -17.00 31.13 -10.09
CA ALA A 402 -16.72 32.41 -9.42
C ALA A 402 -17.12 32.48 -7.92
N PRO A 403 -18.23 31.86 -7.45
CA PRO A 403 -18.57 31.84 -6.02
C PRO A 403 -17.67 30.92 -5.19
N LEU A 404 -17.06 29.88 -5.78
CA LEU A 404 -16.17 28.94 -5.09
C LEU A 404 -14.74 29.47 -4.94
N LEU A 405 -14.34 30.43 -5.77
CA LEU A 405 -13.00 31.02 -5.81
C LEU A 405 -12.83 32.25 -4.91
N LYS A 406 -13.92 32.83 -4.39
CA LYS A 406 -13.84 33.99 -3.48
C LYS A 406 -13.66 33.55 -2.03
N ASN A 407 -12.41 33.36 -1.64
CA ASN A 407 -11.99 33.45 -0.24
C ASN A 407 -11.62 34.92 0.05
N PRO A 408 -12.28 35.63 0.99
CA PRO A 408 -11.97 37.02 1.28
C PRO A 408 -10.82 37.08 2.29
N ILE A 409 -9.58 36.93 1.82
CA ILE A 409 -8.40 37.33 2.60
C ILE A 409 -7.45 38.06 1.66
N SER A 410 -7.12 39.30 2.05
CA SER A 410 -6.06 40.15 1.50
C SER A 410 -6.43 41.05 0.31
N GLU A 411 -7.14 42.15 0.58
CA GLU A 411 -7.02 43.38 -0.23
C GLU A 411 -7.45 44.62 0.58
N LYS A 412 -6.83 44.84 1.76
CA LYS A 412 -7.06 46.09 2.50
C LYS A 412 -5.96 46.63 3.41
N ASP A 413 -4.74 46.08 3.38
CA ASP A 413 -3.66 46.55 4.27
C ASP A 413 -2.59 47.43 3.59
N ASP A 414 -2.63 47.67 2.28
CA ASP A 414 -1.57 48.43 1.58
C ASP A 414 -1.79 49.94 1.44
N ALA A 415 -2.89 50.51 1.94
CA ALA A 415 -3.19 51.95 1.79
C ALA A 415 -2.97 52.80 3.06
N SER A 416 -2.37 52.25 4.12
CA SER A 416 -2.19 52.97 5.41
C SER A 416 -0.73 53.25 5.80
N PHE A 417 0.24 53.03 4.90
CA PHE A 417 1.68 53.14 5.21
C PHE A 417 2.46 54.23 4.45
N GLN A 418 1.80 55.17 3.75
CA GLN A 418 2.48 56.24 3.00
C GLN A 418 2.29 57.67 3.55
N SER A 419 1.71 57.83 4.74
CA SER A 419 1.72 59.09 5.48
C SER A 419 2.50 58.87 6.77
N ILE A 420 3.70 59.44 6.85
CA ILE A 420 4.71 59.48 7.93
C ILE A 420 6.04 59.01 7.33
N GLN A 421 6.69 59.90 6.57
CA GLN A 421 8.08 60.31 6.80
C GLN A 421 8.44 61.38 5.76
N THR A 422 8.66 62.57 6.31
CA THR A 422 9.46 63.70 5.79
C THR A 422 10.81 63.28 5.25
#